data_AF-A0A817GLB1-F1
#
_entry.id   AF-A0A817GLB1-F1
#
_cell.length_a   1.000
_cell.length_b   1.000
_cell.length_c   1.000
_cell.angle_alpha   90.00
_cell.angle_beta   90.00
_cell.angle_gamma   90.00
#
_symmetry.space_group_name_H-M   'P 1'
#
loop_
_entity.id
_entity.type
_entity.pdbx_description
1 polymer ?
#
loop_
_entity_poly.entity_id
_entity_poly.type
_entity_poly.pdbx_seq_one_letter_code
_entity_poly.pdbx_strand_id
1 'polypeptide(L)'
;MPLAKDLLHPSMEEERRKHKKKRLVQSPNSFFMDVKCPGCYKITTVFSHAQTVVLCVGCNYVLCSPSGGKARLTEGCSFRKKRDTPLARKDDAERN
;
A
#
# COMPACT_ATOMS: atom_id res chain seq x y z
N MET A 1 35.31 -14.31 -3.93
CA MET A 1 34.83 -12.93 -4.24
C MET A 1 33.54 -13.09 -5.03
N PRO A 2 32.42 -12.42 -4.69
CA PRO A 2 31.23 -12.57 -5.52
C PRO A 2 31.57 -12.06 -6.92
N LEU A 3 31.12 -12.82 -7.92
CA LEU A 3 31.12 -12.39 -9.32
C LEU A 3 30.55 -10.98 -9.44
N ALA A 4 31.01 -10.22 -10.44
CA ALA A 4 30.61 -8.83 -10.67
C ALA A 4 29.09 -8.64 -10.53
N LYS A 5 28.68 -7.67 -9.72
CA LYS A 5 27.27 -7.41 -9.42
C LYS A 5 26.74 -6.35 -10.38
N ASP A 6 25.66 -6.66 -11.10
CA ASP A 6 25.02 -5.68 -11.99
C ASP A 6 24.34 -4.57 -11.16
N LEU A 7 24.85 -3.35 -11.31
CA LEU A 7 24.35 -2.17 -10.58
C LEU A 7 23.23 -1.44 -11.34
N LEU A 8 23.17 -1.60 -12.67
CA LEU A 8 22.22 -0.89 -13.52
C LEU A 8 20.88 -1.61 -13.58
N HIS A 9 20.88 -2.95 -13.51
CA HIS A 9 19.66 -3.76 -13.59
C HIS A 9 19.55 -4.73 -12.39
N PRO A 10 19.41 -4.20 -11.16
CA PRO A 10 19.21 -5.04 -9.99
C PRO A 10 17.88 -5.81 -10.09
N SER A 11 17.81 -6.99 -9.47
CA SER A 11 16.55 -7.75 -9.41
C SER A 11 15.52 -7.06 -8.50
N MET A 12 14.24 -7.27 -8.80
CA MET A 12 13.13 -6.70 -8.02
C MET A 12 13.18 -7.09 -6.53
N GLU A 13 13.67 -8.28 -6.22
CA GLU A 13 13.83 -8.75 -4.85
C GLU A 13 14.93 -7.98 -4.11
N GLU A 14 16.07 -7.75 -4.76
CA GLU A 14 17.16 -6.97 -4.20
C GLU A 14 16.75 -5.52 -3.94
N GLU A 15 15.98 -4.91 -4.85
CA GLU A 15 15.47 -3.55 -4.66
C GLU A 15 14.45 -3.43 -3.52
N ARG A 16 13.59 -4.44 -3.34
CA ARG A 16 12.59 -4.46 -2.25
C ARG A 16 13.25 -4.57 -0.88
N ARG A 17 14.39 -5.26 -0.77
CA ARG A 17 15.17 -5.39 0.47
C ARG A 17 15.93 -4.11 0.84
N LYS A 18 16.29 -3.28 -0.14
CA LYS A 18 16.98 -2.01 0.11
C LYS A 18 16.06 -1.04 0.85
N HIS A 19 16.66 -0.20 1.70
CA HIS A 19 15.97 0.94 2.30
C HIS A 19 15.42 1.87 1.21
N LYS A 20 14.26 2.49 1.43
CA LYS A 20 13.56 3.32 0.42
C LYS A 20 14.41 4.42 -0.24
N LYS A 21 15.37 4.99 0.51
CA LYS A 21 16.31 6.02 0.00
C LYS A 21 17.56 5.46 -0.71
N LYS A 22 17.83 4.15 -0.57
CA LYS A 22 19.02 3.46 -1.10
C LYS A 22 18.70 2.56 -2.31
N ARG A 23 17.49 2.64 -2.85
CA ARG A 23 17.12 2.00 -4.12
C ARG A 23 17.80 2.73 -5.28
N LEU A 24 17.86 2.11 -6.46
CA LEU A 24 18.41 2.74 -7.65
C LEU A 24 17.66 4.05 -7.95
N VAL A 25 16.33 3.99 -7.90
CA VAL A 25 15.44 5.15 -7.87
C VAL A 25 14.60 5.11 -6.59
N GLN A 26 14.54 6.23 -5.88
CA GLN A 26 13.83 6.31 -4.60
C GLN A 26 12.31 6.21 -4.82
N SER A 27 11.64 5.38 -4.02
CA SER A 27 10.18 5.22 -4.06
C SER A 27 9.63 4.98 -2.65
N PRO A 28 8.42 5.49 -2.35
CA PRO A 28 7.80 5.28 -1.05
C PRO A 28 7.38 3.82 -0.84
N ASN A 29 7.31 3.39 0.41
CA ASN A 29 6.74 2.09 0.81
C ASN A 29 5.25 2.19 1.19
N SER A 30 4.72 3.42 1.32
CA SER A 30 3.34 3.71 1.65
C SER A 30 2.43 3.58 0.43
N PHE A 31 1.12 3.55 0.66
CA PHE A 31 0.11 3.41 -0.39
C PHE A 31 -1.26 3.83 0.14
N PHE A 32 -2.18 4.12 -0.78
CA PHE A 32 -3.60 4.28 -0.47
C PHE A 32 -4.33 2.94 -0.57
N MET A 33 -5.32 2.75 0.28
CA MET A 33 -6.16 1.56 0.31
C MET A 33 -7.63 1.95 0.41
N ASP A 34 -8.48 1.18 -0.25
CA ASP A 34 -9.93 1.28 -0.15
C ASP A 34 -10.38 0.35 0.99
N VAL A 35 -10.86 0.90 2.09
CA VAL A 35 -11.32 0.15 3.27
C VAL A 35 -12.84 0.08 3.26
N LYS A 36 -13.39 -1.13 3.31
CA LYS A 36 -14.82 -1.39 3.38
C LYS A 36 -15.24 -1.55 4.84
N CYS A 37 -16.20 -0.73 5.26
CA CYS A 37 -16.79 -0.81 6.60
C CYS A 37 -17.69 -2.06 6.73
N PRO A 38 -17.62 -2.82 7.84
CA PRO A 38 -18.49 -3.99 8.05
C PRO A 38 -19.97 -3.63 8.28
N GLY A 39 -20.26 -2.43 8.80
CA GLY A 39 -21.64 -2.03 9.12
C GLY A 39 -22.38 -1.39 7.95
N CYS A 40 -21.85 -0.29 7.40
CA CYS A 40 -22.56 0.49 6.36
C CYS A 40 -22.13 0.15 4.93
N TYR A 41 -21.19 -0.79 4.74
CA TYR A 41 -20.64 -1.23 3.46
C TYR A 41 -20.05 -0.13 2.55
N LYS A 42 -19.95 1.11 3.04
CA LYS A 42 -19.29 2.21 2.34
C LYS A 42 -17.78 1.97 2.30
N ILE A 43 -17.18 2.38 1.18
CA ILE A 43 -15.75 2.29 0.93
C ILE A 43 -15.13 3.66 1.16
N THR A 44 -14.11 3.71 2.01
CA THR A 44 -13.36 4.94 2.29
C THR A 44 -11.91 4.75 1.90
N THR A 45 -11.31 5.73 1.22
CA THR A 45 -9.88 5.73 0.90
C THR A 45 -9.08 6.12 2.15
N VAL A 46 -8.16 5.25 2.57
CA VAL A 46 -7.32 5.43 3.76
C VAL A 46 -5.85 5.33 3.36
N PHE A 47 -4.99 6.15 3.98
CA PHE A 47 -3.54 6.06 3.80
C PHE A 47 -2.94 4.98 4.70
N SER A 48 -1.99 4.19 4.19
CA SER A 48 -1.46 3.03 4.92
C SER A 48 -0.69 3.36 6.20
N HIS A 49 -0.18 4.58 6.35
CA HIS A 49 0.50 5.07 7.56
C HIS A 49 -0.25 6.29 8.13
N ALA A 50 -1.59 6.22 8.17
CA ALA A 50 -2.41 7.30 8.73
C ALA A 50 -2.01 7.61 10.18
N GLN A 51 -1.80 8.90 10.47
CA GLN A 51 -1.43 9.40 11.79
C GLN A 51 -2.65 9.71 12.67
N THR A 52 -3.82 9.89 12.05
CA THR A 52 -5.08 10.16 12.74
C THR A 52 -5.97 8.92 12.75
N VAL A 53 -6.88 8.87 13.71
CA VAL A 53 -7.96 7.88 13.72
C VAL A 53 -8.89 8.18 12.55
N VAL A 54 -9.12 7.20 11.66
CA VAL A 54 -9.96 7.40 10.48
C VAL A 54 -11.35 6.83 10.74
N LEU A 55 -12.36 7.67 10.59
CA LEU A 55 -13.77 7.33 10.78
C LEU A 55 -14.46 7.07 9.45
N CYS A 56 -15.44 6.18 9.46
CA CYS A 56 -16.32 5.99 8.32
C CYS A 56 -17.33 7.14 8.22
N VAL A 57 -17.46 7.74 7.02
CA VAL A 57 -18.37 8.86 6.75
C VAL A 57 -19.85 8.51 6.99
N GLY A 58 -20.24 7.22 6.91
CA GLY A 58 -21.64 6.81 7.01
C GLY A 58 -22.12 6.46 8.41
N CYS A 59 -21.28 5.84 9.24
CA CYS A 59 -21.69 5.30 10.54
C CYS A 59 -20.76 5.71 11.68
N ASN A 60 -19.81 6.63 11.45
CA ASN A 60 -18.79 7.06 12.42
C ASN A 60 -17.98 5.93 13.07
N TYR A 61 -18.01 4.75 12.47
CA TYR A 61 -17.24 3.61 12.92
C TYR A 61 -15.75 3.84 12.66
N VAL A 62 -14.91 3.46 13.62
CA VAL A 62 -13.45 3.58 13.50
C VAL A 62 -12.95 2.55 12.49
N LEU A 63 -12.35 2.99 11.38
CA LEU A 63 -11.80 2.12 10.34
C LEU A 63 -10.36 1.69 10.64
N CYS A 64 -9.54 2.62 11.13
CA CYS A 64 -8.19 2.34 11.58
C CYS A 64 -7.73 3.28 12.70
N SER A 65 -6.81 2.78 13.53
CA SER A 65 -6.08 3.55 14.53
C SER A 65 -4.61 3.75 14.12
N PRO A 66 -4.02 4.90 14.48
CA PRO A 66 -2.63 5.20 14.17
C PRO A 66 -1.67 4.30 14.96
N SER A 67 -0.52 4.01 14.35
CA SER A 67 0.58 3.27 14.98
C SER A 67 1.91 3.90 14.58
N GLY A 68 3.03 3.42 15.14
CA GLY A 68 4.38 3.87 14.72
C GLY A 68 4.76 3.48 13.27
N GLY A 69 3.95 2.66 12.60
CA GLY A 69 4.19 2.20 11.23
C GLY A 69 2.92 2.19 10.40
N LYS A 70 2.51 1.01 9.92
CA LYS A 70 1.23 0.88 9.21
C LYS A 70 0.07 1.04 10.18
N ALA A 71 -0.94 1.80 9.79
CA ALA A 71 -2.15 1.96 10.57
C ALA A 71 -2.81 0.60 10.86
N ARG A 72 -3.33 0.43 12.06
CA ARG A 72 -3.99 -0.80 12.50
C ARG A 72 -5.46 -0.73 12.10
N LEU A 73 -5.90 -1.62 11.22
CA LEU A 73 -7.30 -1.73 10.83
C LEU A 73 -8.12 -2.32 11.99
N THR A 74 -9.35 -1.86 12.13
CA THR A 74 -10.32 -2.44 13.07
C THR A 74 -10.76 -3.82 12.59
N GLU A 75 -11.07 -4.72 13.53
CA GLU A 75 -11.54 -6.07 13.23
C GLU A 75 -12.81 -6.03 12.37
N GLY A 76 -12.89 -6.91 11.37
CA GLY A 76 -14.02 -6.96 10.42
C GLY A 76 -13.94 -5.95 9.26
N CYS A 77 -13.00 -5.00 9.25
CA CYS A 77 -12.74 -4.17 8.09
C CYS A 77 -11.93 -4.95 7.03
N SER A 78 -12.41 -4.94 5.78
CA SER A 78 -11.65 -5.47 4.63
C SER A 78 -11.03 -4.33 3.84
N PHE A 79 -9.86 -4.55 3.23
CA PHE A 79 -9.20 -3.51 2.43
C PHE A 79 -8.65 -4.03 1.11
N ARG A 80 -8.57 -3.14 0.12
CA ARG A 80 -7.90 -3.36 -1.16
C ARG A 80 -6.85 -2.27 -1.36
N LYS A 81 -5.62 -2.63 -1.73
CA LYS A 81 -4.61 -1.63 -2.13
C LYS A 81 -5.04 -0.94 -3.43
N LYS A 82 -5.13 0.38 -3.41
CA LYS A 82 -5.39 1.18 -4.60
C LYS A 82 -4.10 1.22 -5.43
N ARG A 83 -4.20 0.93 -6.73
CA ARG A 83 -3.06 1.07 -7.64
C ARG A 83 -2.99 2.54 -8.09
N ASP A 84 -1.79 3.10 -8.11
CA ASP A 84 -1.55 4.51 -8.50
C ASP A 84 -1.59 4.74 -10.01
N THR A 85 -1.79 3.70 -10.83
CA THR A 85 -1.73 3.80 -12.28
C THR A 85 -3.05 4.31 -12.89
N PRO A 86 -3.01 5.36 -13.73
CA PRO A 86 -4.07 5.64 -14.70
C PRO A 86 -4.25 4.53 -15.76
N LEU A 87 -3.34 3.53 -15.81
CA LEU A 87 -3.23 2.53 -16.88
C LEU A 87 -3.42 1.06 -16.44
N ALA A 88 -3.64 0.76 -15.17
CA ALA A 88 -3.81 -0.62 -14.68
C ALA A 88 -5.12 -1.31 -15.10
N ARG A 89 -5.83 -0.77 -16.10
CA ARG A 89 -6.88 -1.50 -16.84
C ARG A 89 -6.31 -2.33 -18.01
N LYS A 90 -5.04 -2.19 -18.38
CA LYS A 90 -4.47 -2.92 -19.53
C LYS A 90 -3.48 -4.03 -19.15
N ASP A 91 -2.71 -3.89 -18.08
CA ASP A 91 -1.59 -4.83 -17.81
C ASP A 91 -1.97 -6.15 -17.10
N ASP A 92 -3.23 -6.35 -16.68
CA ASP A 92 -3.70 -7.67 -16.25
C ASP A 92 -4.24 -8.53 -17.43
N ALA A 93 -4.30 -7.98 -18.65
CA ALA A 93 -4.77 -8.68 -19.86
C ALA A 93 -3.65 -9.32 -20.70
N GLU A 94 -2.36 -9.06 -20.43
CA GLU A 94 -1.23 -9.70 -21.12
C GLU A 94 -0.50 -10.68 -20.20
N ARG A 95 -1.28 -11.62 -19.64
CA ARG A 95 -0.77 -12.93 -19.23
C ARG A 95 -1.16 -13.93 -20.33
N ASN A 96 -0.31 -14.03 -21.35
CA ASN A 96 -0.07 -15.25 -22.12
C ASN A 96 1.44 -15.40 -22.28
#